data_AF-A0A356FFB9-F1
#
_entry.id   AF-A0A356FFB9-F1
#
_cell.length_a   1.000
_cell.length_b   1.000
_cell.length_c   1.000
_cell.angle_alpha   90.00
_cell.angle_beta   90.00
_cell.angle_gamma   90.00
#
_symmetry.space_group_name_H-M   'P 1'
#
loop_
_entity.id
_entity.type
_entity.pdbx_description
1 polymer ?
#
loop_
_entity_poly.entity_id
_entity_poly.type
_entity_poly.pdbx_seq_one_letter_code
_entity_poly.pdbx_strand_id
1 'polypeptide(L)'
;MGIRTWLKHRRLEKKARGKLRDAFQNTGLIAGTSLKPHHSGRAILIDFETIDGELQLIRFGILRHPRPYAFSKQSHEVIEYYRYDIAEPRIKVEEGLNLTRLHGQDACE
;
A
#
# COMPACT_ATOMS: atom_id res chain seq x y z
N MET A 1 -22.82 -12.99 -3.66
CA MET A 1 -23.05 -11.73 -2.90
C MET A 1 -24.30 -11.04 -3.44
N GLY A 2 -25.18 -10.55 -2.58
CA GLY A 2 -26.34 -9.75 -3.02
C GLY A 2 -25.96 -8.30 -3.38
N ILE A 3 -26.75 -7.66 -4.26
CA ILE A 3 -26.51 -6.29 -4.76
C ILE A 3 -26.31 -5.28 -3.62
N ARG A 4 -27.08 -5.38 -2.53
CA ARG A 4 -26.95 -4.49 -1.36
C ARG A 4 -25.58 -4.62 -0.68
N THR A 5 -25.08 -5.83 -0.52
CA THR A 5 -23.76 -6.10 0.07
C THR A 5 -22.65 -5.56 -0.82
N TRP A 6 -22.77 -5.77 -2.14
CA TRP A 6 -21.82 -5.24 -3.11
C TRP A 6 -21.75 -3.70 -3.10
N LEU A 7 -22.91 -3.03 -3.07
CA LEU A 7 -22.97 -1.56 -2.95
C LEU A 7 -22.35 -1.04 -1.65
N LYS A 8 -22.60 -1.72 -0.52
CA LYS A 8 -21.97 -1.38 0.76
C LYS A 8 -20.45 -1.52 0.68
N HIS A 9 -19.97 -2.64 0.16
CA HIS A 9 -18.53 -2.87 -0.03
C HIS A 9 -17.90 -1.79 -0.91
N ARG A 10 -18.52 -1.46 -2.05
CA ARG A 10 -18.02 -0.42 -2.96
C ARG A 10 -17.97 0.97 -2.33
N ARG A 11 -18.93 1.30 -1.44
CA ARG A 11 -18.91 2.55 -0.66
C ARG A 11 -17.76 2.57 0.33
N LEU A 12 -17.52 1.46 1.03
CA LEU A 12 -16.40 1.32 1.97
C LEU A 12 -15.06 1.41 1.26
N GLU A 13 -14.90 0.75 0.12
CA GLU A 13 -13.70 0.82 -0.69
C GLU A 13 -13.41 2.26 -1.15
N LYS A 14 -14.44 3.00 -1.60
CA LYS A 14 -14.29 4.42 -1.94
C LYS A 14 -13.86 5.26 -0.73
N LYS A 15 -14.44 4.99 0.45
CA LYS A 15 -14.07 5.66 1.70
C LYS A 15 -12.62 5.36 2.09
N ALA A 16 -12.18 4.11 1.94
CA ALA A 16 -10.82 3.67 2.21
C ALA A 16 -9.81 4.37 1.28
N ARG A 17 -10.09 4.43 -0.02
CA ARG A 17 -9.26 5.18 -0.99
C ARG A 17 -9.16 6.67 -0.64
N GLY A 18 -10.27 7.27 -0.21
CA GLY A 18 -10.29 8.66 0.27
C GLY A 18 -9.38 8.87 1.48
N LYS A 19 -9.57 8.05 2.52
CA LYS A 19 -8.75 8.09 3.75
C LYS A 19 -7.26 7.86 3.48
N LEU A 20 -6.94 6.94 2.57
CA LEU A 20 -5.57 6.67 2.17
C LEU A 20 -4.94 7.89 1.49
N ARG A 21 -5.65 8.53 0.55
CA ARG A 21 -5.19 9.75 -0.12
C ARG A 21 -4.93 10.88 0.90
N ASP A 22 -5.84 11.08 1.84
CA ASP A 22 -5.70 12.11 2.88
C ASP A 22 -4.50 11.81 3.79
N ALA A 23 -4.23 10.53 4.10
CA ALA A 23 -3.07 10.13 4.89
C ALA A 23 -1.74 10.49 4.21
N PHE A 24 -1.64 10.38 2.89
CA PHE A 24 -0.45 10.81 2.14
C PHE A 24 -0.22 12.33 2.15
N GLN A 25 -1.26 13.14 2.38
CA GLN A 25 -1.14 14.58 2.50
C GLN A 25 -0.70 15.01 3.91
N ASN A 26 -0.92 14.17 4.91
CA ASN A 26 -0.48 14.40 6.28
C ASN A 26 0.96 13.90 6.47
N THR A 27 1.93 14.82 6.41
CA THR A 27 3.36 14.50 6.57
C THR A 27 3.70 13.85 7.91
N GLY A 28 2.92 14.11 8.97
CA GLY A 28 3.10 13.47 10.27
C GLY A 28 2.76 11.98 10.26
N LEU A 29 1.77 11.55 9.47
CA LEU A 29 1.35 10.14 9.38
C LEU A 29 2.33 9.28 8.58
N ILE A 30 2.95 9.85 7.56
CA ILE A 30 3.95 9.17 6.74
C ILE A 30 5.38 9.33 7.29
N ALA A 31 5.60 10.19 8.28
CA ALA A 31 6.90 10.37 8.92
C ALA A 31 7.40 9.05 9.53
N GLY A 32 8.69 8.77 9.37
CA GLY A 32 9.31 7.52 9.83
C GLY A 32 9.05 6.31 8.93
N THR A 33 8.34 6.48 7.81
CA THR A 33 8.23 5.47 6.75
C THR A 33 9.03 5.91 5.52
N SER A 34 9.18 5.03 4.53
CA SER A 34 9.77 5.39 3.25
C SER A 34 8.77 6.08 2.30
N LEU A 35 7.53 6.38 2.75
CA LEU A 35 6.48 6.99 1.96
C LEU A 35 6.72 8.49 1.74
N LYS A 36 6.20 9.01 0.63
CA LYS A 36 6.24 10.42 0.25
C LYS A 36 4.86 10.85 -0.28
N PRO A 37 4.48 12.13 -0.21
CA PRO A 37 3.15 12.57 -0.66
C PRO A 37 2.82 12.21 -2.12
N HIS A 38 3.82 12.24 -3.01
CA HIS A 38 3.66 11.87 -4.42
C HIS A 38 3.48 10.36 -4.66
N HIS A 39 3.71 9.50 -3.66
CA HIS A 39 3.43 8.07 -3.76
C HIS A 39 1.92 7.76 -3.73
N SER A 40 1.07 8.72 -3.38
CA SER A 40 -0.38 8.54 -3.32
C SER A 40 -0.98 7.98 -4.63
N GLY A 41 -0.48 8.41 -5.79
CA GLY A 41 -0.92 7.91 -7.10
C GLY A 41 -0.45 6.49 -7.43
N ARG A 42 0.49 5.95 -6.66
CA ARG A 42 1.04 4.59 -6.79
C ARG A 42 0.52 3.62 -5.73
N ALA A 43 -0.31 4.12 -4.80
CA ALA A 43 -0.86 3.33 -3.72
C ALA A 43 -1.94 2.37 -4.23
N ILE A 44 -1.70 1.08 -4.03
CA ILE A 44 -2.63 0.01 -4.38
C ILE A 44 -3.35 -0.39 -3.10
N LEU A 45 -4.66 -0.15 -3.04
CA LEU A 45 -5.50 -0.69 -1.96
C LEU A 45 -5.55 -2.21 -2.08
N ILE A 46 -5.12 -2.92 -1.05
CA ILE A 46 -5.11 -4.39 -1.01
C ILE A 46 -6.37 -4.88 -0.32
N ASP A 47 -6.62 -4.36 0.89
CA ASP A 47 -7.74 -4.78 1.72
C ASP A 47 -8.06 -3.70 2.77
N PHE A 48 -9.21 -3.82 3.42
CA PHE A 48 -9.61 -2.98 4.54
C PHE A 48 -10.47 -3.76 5.55
N GLU A 49 -10.32 -3.43 6.82
CA GLU A 49 -11.14 -4.03 7.88
C GLU A 49 -12.16 -3.02 8.41
N THR A 50 -13.30 -3.54 8.82
CA THR A 50 -14.37 -2.75 9.43
C THR A 50 -14.85 -3.36 10.74
N ILE A 51 -15.15 -2.50 11.71
CA ILE A 51 -15.88 -2.83 12.94
C ILE A 51 -17.14 -1.98 12.94
N ASP A 52 -18.30 -2.60 13.17
CA ASP A 52 -19.62 -1.95 13.16
C ASP A 52 -19.92 -1.12 11.90
N GLY A 53 -19.37 -1.55 10.76
CA GLY A 53 -19.55 -0.87 9.47
C GLY A 53 -18.65 0.35 9.27
N GLU A 54 -17.78 0.66 10.22
CA GLU A 54 -16.79 1.73 10.14
C GLU A 54 -15.39 1.18 9.84
N LEU A 55 -14.66 1.89 8.98
CA LEU A 55 -13.29 1.52 8.61
C LEU A 55 -12.36 1.67 9.81
N GLN A 56 -11.60 0.62 10.09
CA GLN A 56 -10.62 0.60 11.19
C GLN A 56 -9.19 0.50 10.67
N LEU A 57 -9.00 -0.25 9.58
CA LEU A 57 -7.69 -0.57 9.06
C LEU A 57 -7.70 -0.56 7.54
N ILE A 58 -6.63 -0.04 6.94
CA ILE A 58 -6.39 -0.11 5.50
C ILE A 58 -5.05 -0.78 5.26
N ARG A 59 -5.03 -1.85 4.46
CA ARG A 59 -3.82 -2.46 3.92
C ARG A 59 -3.59 -1.96 2.51
N PHE A 60 -2.39 -1.47 2.24
CA PHE A 60 -2.04 -0.98 0.91
C PHE A 60 -0.59 -1.31 0.55
N GLY A 61 -0.33 -1.40 -0.74
CA GLY A 61 0.99 -1.64 -1.30
C GLY A 61 1.51 -0.42 -2.05
N ILE A 62 2.83 -0.27 -2.10
CA ILE A 62 3.51 0.64 -3.01
C ILE A 62 4.49 -0.16 -3.85
N LEU A 63 4.27 -0.16 -5.16
CA LEU A 63 5.21 -0.71 -6.11
C LEU A 63 6.38 0.27 -6.32
N ARG A 64 7.59 -0.24 -6.22
CA ARG A 64 8.84 0.49 -6.42
C ARG A 64 9.70 -0.22 -7.44
N HIS A 65 10.35 0.61 -8.24
CA HIS A 65 11.41 0.20 -9.15
C HIS A 65 12.69 0.92 -8.68
N PRO A 66 13.38 0.41 -7.64
CA PRO A 66 14.67 0.96 -7.24
C PRO A 66 15.62 0.99 -8.44
N ARG A 67 16.45 2.04 -8.50
CA ARG A 67 17.47 2.12 -9.55
C ARG A 67 18.36 0.88 -9.49
N PRO A 68 18.74 0.30 -10.65
CA PRO A 68 19.71 -0.79 -10.69
C PRO A 68 20.98 -0.40 -9.93
N TYR A 69 21.59 -1.36 -9.23
CA TYR A 69 22.87 -1.15 -8.58
C TYR A 69 23.94 -0.83 -9.62
N ALA A 70 24.98 -0.07 -9.25
CA ALA A 70 26.06 0.29 -10.18
C ALA A 70 26.73 -0.93 -10.84
N PHE A 71 26.68 -2.09 -10.17
CA PHE A 71 27.32 -3.34 -10.60
C PHE A 71 26.37 -4.35 -11.26
N SER A 72 25.05 -4.06 -11.33
CA SER A 72 24.07 -4.91 -12.01
C SER A 72 23.02 -4.04 -12.71
N LYS A 73 22.84 -4.24 -14.02
CA LYS A 73 21.81 -3.54 -14.81
C LYS A 73 20.39 -4.04 -14.53
N GLN A 74 20.25 -5.03 -13.66
CA GLN A 74 18.95 -5.62 -13.34
C GLN A 74 18.06 -4.60 -12.65
N SER A 75 16.88 -4.40 -13.21
CA SER A 75 15.85 -3.54 -12.62
C SER A 75 15.03 -4.40 -11.66
N HIS A 76 15.12 -4.09 -10.36
CA HIS A 76 14.33 -4.81 -9.37
C HIS A 76 12.94 -4.18 -9.25
N GLU A 77 11.95 -5.04 -9.05
CA GLU A 77 10.58 -4.69 -8.73
C GLU A 77 10.32 -5.12 -7.29
N VAL A 78 9.93 -4.16 -6.45
CA VAL A 78 9.69 -4.38 -5.02
C VAL A 78 8.32 -3.83 -4.68
N ILE A 79 7.50 -4.64 -3.99
CA ILE A 79 6.28 -4.14 -3.37
C ILE A 79 6.51 -4.02 -1.86
N GLU A 80 6.27 -2.83 -1.32
CA GLU A 80 6.22 -2.61 0.12
C GLU A 80 4.76 -2.60 0.58
N TYR A 81 4.45 -3.42 1.58
CA TYR A 81 3.15 -3.53 2.21
C TYR A 81 3.08 -2.66 3.46
N TYR A 82 1.95 -1.96 3.60
CA TYR A 82 1.71 -1.03 4.68
C TYR A 82 0.35 -1.28 5.31
N ARG A 83 0.30 -1.03 6.61
CA ARG A 83 -0.92 -0.98 7.41
C ARG A 83 -1.13 0.44 7.91
N TYR A 84 -2.31 0.97 7.63
CA TYR A 84 -2.80 2.23 8.19
C TYR A 84 -3.91 1.93 9.20
N ASP A 85 -3.62 2.19 10.47
CA ASP A 85 -4.61 2.15 11.56
C ASP A 85 -5.34 3.50 11.62
N ILE A 86 -6.68 3.46 11.52
CA ILE A 86 -7.52 4.67 11.48
C ILE A 86 -7.89 5.12 12.91
N ALA A 87 -8.04 4.19 13.84
CA ALA A 87 -8.45 4.50 15.22
C ALA A 87 -7.32 5.14 16.01
N GLU A 88 -6.09 4.64 15.82
CA GLU A 88 -4.86 5.26 16.29
C GLU A 88 -4.03 5.67 15.06
N PRO A 89 -4.25 6.88 14.50
CA PRO A 89 -3.73 7.28 13.19
C PRO A 89 -2.22 7.06 13.04
N ARG A 90 -1.85 5.94 12.43
CA ARG A 90 -0.45 5.54 12.25
C ARG A 90 -0.30 4.62 11.07
N ILE A 91 0.75 4.87 10.27
CA ILE A 91 1.16 3.98 9.19
C ILE A 91 2.37 3.18 9.65
N LYS A 92 2.34 1.86 9.42
CA LYS A 92 3.45 0.94 9.65
C LYS A 92 3.77 0.19 8.37
N VAL A 93 5.06 -0.10 8.16
CA VAL A 93 5.50 -1.06 7.15
C VAL A 93 5.24 -2.45 7.72
N GLU A 94 4.57 -3.31 6.98
CA GLU A 94 4.39 -4.72 7.35
C GLU A 94 5.50 -5.58 6.75
N GLU A 95 5.74 -5.45 5.45
CA GLU A 95 6.71 -6.28 4.73
C GLU A 95 7.19 -5.58 3.44
N GLY A 96 8.37 -5.96 2.94
CA GLY A 96 8.84 -5.61 1.61
C GLY A 96 9.21 -6.88 0.84
N LEU A 97 8.64 -7.07 -0.35
CA LEU A 97 8.82 -8.26 -1.17
C LEU A 97 9.49 -7.90 -2.49
N ASN A 98 10.60 -8.56 -2.82
CA ASN A 98 11.26 -8.45 -4.12
C ASN A 98 10.56 -9.37 -5.13
N LEU A 99 9.76 -8.76 -6.00
CA LEU A 99 9.00 -9.46 -7.03
C LEU A 99 9.89 -10.02 -8.14
N THR A 100 11.01 -9.37 -8.47
CA THR A 100 11.99 -9.87 -9.46
C THR A 100 12.59 -11.22 -9.03
N ARG A 101 12.90 -11.35 -7.73
CA ARG A 101 13.32 -12.64 -7.14
C ARG A 101 12.22 -13.68 -7.22
N LEU A 102 11.00 -13.30 -6.87
CA LEU A 102 9.87 -14.20 -6.84
C LEU A 102 9.48 -14.71 -8.24
N HIS A 103 9.71 -13.89 -9.27
CA HIS A 103 9.54 -14.27 -10.68
C HIS A 103 10.70 -15.11 -11.24
N GLY A 104 11.71 -15.46 -10.42
CA GLY A 104 12.87 -16.26 -10.86
C GLY A 104 13.82 -15.53 -11.81
N GLN A 105 13.70 -14.20 -11.92
CA GLN A 105 14.51 -13.38 -12.84
C GLN A 105 15.85 -12.94 -12.23
N ASP A 106 16.12 -13.30 -10.96
CA ASP A 106 17.41 -13.06 -10.28
C ASP A 106 18.52 -14.05 -10.70
N ALA A 107 18.23 -14.98 -11.62
CA ALA A 107 19.24 -15.81 -12.24
C ALA A 107 19.97 -15.02 -13.34
N CYS A 108 20.97 -14.23 -12.96
CA CYS A 108 22.05 -13.88 -13.88
C CYS A 108 23.17 -14.93 -13.71
N GLU A 109 23.38 -15.77 -14.73
CA GLU A 109 24.68 -16.42 -14.98
C GLU A 109 25.74 -15.39 -15.38
#